data_AF-A0A194X2S9-F1
#
_entry.id   AF-A0A194X2S9-F1
#
_cell.length_a   1.000
_cell.length_b   1.000
_cell.length_c   1.000
_cell.angle_alpha   90.00
_cell.angle_beta   90.00
_cell.angle_gamma   90.00
#
_symmetry.space_group_name_H-M   'P 1'
#
loop_
_entity.id
_entity.type
_entity.pdbx_description
1 polymer ?
#
loop_
_entity_poly.entity_id
_entity_poly.type
_entity_poly.pdbx_seq_one_letter_code
_entity_poly.pdbx_strand_id
1 'polypeptide(L)'
;DDLDDVFGSAPPSPTFEHGNLEHSDVPRLKEKHETEGYRDGVTKGKAESVQAGFDEGYGLGAMLGLKIGRILGVLEGIFKAVLSAEGEEWEGEKRRVEVVSGEAKKELGTERVFAREWWGEDGVWRFEVPGEGEGIEVVFEDVAGAHPLVKKWEAVTEEEVKRWGLDLGIMDGEE
;
A
#
# COMPACT_ATOMS: atom_id res chain seq x y z
N ASP A 1 88.52 20.61 -27.13
CA ASP A 1 89.25 19.41 -26.69
C ASP A 1 88.37 18.61 -25.77
N ASP A 2 87.46 17.79 -26.29
CA ASP A 2 87.58 16.90 -27.46
C ASP A 2 88.59 15.77 -27.17
N LEU A 3 88.05 14.54 -27.13
CA LEU A 3 88.73 13.25 -27.36
C LEU A 3 89.56 12.73 -26.14
N ASP A 4 89.55 11.48 -25.69
CA ASP A 4 88.98 10.21 -26.12
C ASP A 4 89.29 9.20 -24.98
N ASP A 5 88.29 8.63 -24.29
CA ASP A 5 88.50 7.33 -23.62
C ASP A 5 87.53 6.33 -24.26
N VAL A 6 88.08 5.72 -25.30
CA VAL A 6 87.44 4.85 -26.27
C VAL A 6 87.97 3.44 -25.99
N PHE A 7 87.05 2.54 -25.64
CA PHE A 7 87.23 1.10 -25.37
C PHE A 7 87.56 0.67 -23.93
N GLY A 8 86.50 0.61 -23.12
CA GLY A 8 86.44 -0.13 -21.86
C GLY A 8 85.09 -0.85 -21.60
N SER A 9 84.56 -1.56 -22.60
CA SER A 9 83.60 -2.70 -22.46
C SER A 9 82.11 -2.44 -22.17
N ALA A 10 81.24 -2.80 -23.13
CA ALA A 10 79.79 -3.03 -22.97
C ALA A 10 79.47 -4.43 -22.39
N PRO A 11 78.19 -4.82 -22.11
CA PRO A 11 77.04 -4.12 -21.51
C PRO A 11 76.49 -4.91 -20.28
N PRO A 12 75.49 -4.40 -19.54
CA PRO A 12 74.30 -5.26 -19.43
C PRO A 12 72.97 -4.50 -19.53
N SER A 13 72.16 -5.07 -20.43
CA SER A 13 70.69 -5.14 -20.44
C SER A 13 69.89 -3.87 -20.76
N PRO A 14 68.94 -3.93 -21.71
CA PRO A 14 67.95 -2.90 -21.87
C PRO A 14 67.07 -2.88 -20.61
N THR A 15 67.21 -1.84 -19.80
CA THR A 15 66.11 -1.44 -18.92
C THR A 15 65.01 -0.98 -19.84
N PHE A 16 63.99 -1.84 -19.98
CA PHE A 16 62.72 -1.47 -20.56
C PHE A 16 62.15 -0.29 -19.76
N GLU A 17 62.40 0.93 -20.22
CA GLU A 17 61.53 2.07 -19.94
C GLU A 17 60.23 1.85 -20.72
N HIS A 18 59.41 0.91 -20.24
CA HIS A 18 57.98 0.98 -20.53
C HIS A 18 57.43 2.09 -19.63
N GLY A 19 57.41 3.29 -20.18
CA GLY A 19 56.56 4.36 -19.67
C GLY A 19 55.11 3.91 -19.74
N ASN A 20 54.66 3.21 -18.70
CA ASN A 20 53.25 2.95 -18.49
C ASN A 20 52.64 4.23 -17.89
N LEU A 21 52.50 5.23 -18.74
CA LEU A 21 51.79 6.50 -18.48
C LEU A 21 50.27 6.32 -18.58
N GLU A 22 49.74 5.12 -18.38
CA GLU A 22 48.31 4.94 -18.17
C GLU A 22 48.01 5.20 -16.69
N HIS A 23 47.47 6.39 -16.41
CA HIS A 23 46.85 6.70 -15.13
C HIS A 23 45.88 5.56 -14.79
N SER A 24 46.19 4.78 -13.76
CA SER A 24 45.38 3.66 -13.34
C SER A 24 43.95 4.13 -13.04
N ASP A 25 42.98 3.77 -13.88
CA ASP A 25 41.55 4.06 -13.71
C ASP A 25 40.88 3.19 -12.63
N VAL A 26 41.63 2.22 -12.08
CA VAL A 26 41.16 1.27 -11.06
C VAL A 26 40.59 1.96 -9.80
N PRO A 27 41.20 3.03 -9.23
CA PRO A 27 40.65 3.72 -8.07
C PRO A 27 39.35 4.46 -8.38
N ARG A 28 39.23 5.12 -9.56
CA ARG A 28 37.98 5.78 -9.99
C ARG A 28 36.87 4.77 -10.22
N LEU A 29 37.20 3.62 -10.81
CA LEU A 29 36.22 2.56 -11.08
C LEU A 29 35.73 1.94 -9.77
N LYS A 30 36.62 1.75 -8.78
CA LYS A 30 36.26 1.27 -7.45
C LYS A 30 35.36 2.26 -6.70
N GLU A 31 35.69 3.55 -6.70
CA GLU A 31 34.87 4.60 -6.08
C GLU A 31 33.48 4.68 -6.73
N LYS A 32 33.41 4.55 -8.06
CA LYS A 32 32.15 4.51 -8.80
C LYS A 32 31.31 3.29 -8.43
N HIS A 33 31.90 2.08 -8.38
CA HIS A 33 31.18 0.86 -8.03
C HIS A 33 30.76 0.82 -6.55
N GLU A 34 31.55 1.38 -5.64
CA GLU A 34 31.18 1.53 -4.22
C GLU A 34 30.01 2.52 -4.07
N THR A 35 30.03 3.63 -4.80
CA THR A 35 28.95 4.63 -4.79
C THR A 35 27.66 4.09 -5.43
N GLU A 36 27.79 3.39 -6.55
CA GLU A 36 26.67 2.73 -7.24
C GLU A 36 26.11 1.59 -6.39
N GLY A 37 26.96 0.76 -5.78
CA GLY A 37 26.54 -0.32 -4.88
C GLY A 37 25.88 0.17 -3.59
N TYR A 38 26.35 1.29 -3.01
CA TYR A 38 25.69 1.92 -1.86
C TYR A 38 24.33 2.51 -2.24
N ARG A 39 24.25 3.19 -3.39
CA ARG A 39 22.97 3.71 -3.91
C ARG A 39 21.99 2.60 -4.23
N ASP A 40 22.45 1.54 -4.87
CA ASP A 40 21.63 0.38 -5.20
C ASP A 40 21.18 -0.33 -3.93
N GLY A 41 22.07 -0.53 -2.94
CA GLY A 41 21.72 -1.10 -1.63
C GLY A 41 20.69 -0.29 -0.84
N VAL A 42 20.81 1.04 -0.81
CA VAL A 42 19.83 1.92 -0.14
C VAL A 42 18.50 1.97 -0.91
N THR A 43 18.55 1.96 -2.24
CA THR A 43 17.33 1.99 -3.08
C THR A 43 16.59 0.66 -2.99
N LYS A 44 17.32 -0.45 -3.08
CA LYS A 44 16.80 -1.81 -3.00
C LYS A 44 16.26 -2.14 -1.61
N GLY A 45 16.98 -1.81 -0.53
CA GLY A 45 16.50 -2.03 0.83
C GLY A 45 15.24 -1.21 1.19
N LYS A 46 15.11 0.01 0.65
CA LYS A 46 13.88 0.81 0.80
C LYS A 46 12.72 0.27 -0.04
N ALA A 47 12.98 -0.18 -1.27
CA ALA A 47 11.95 -0.76 -2.12
C ALA A 47 11.45 -2.11 -1.57
N GLU A 48 12.35 -2.97 -1.08
CA GLU A 48 12.00 -4.29 -0.53
C GLU A 48 11.17 -4.19 0.76
N SER A 49 11.50 -3.27 1.67
CA SER A 49 10.73 -3.06 2.91
C SER A 49 9.34 -2.45 2.65
N VAL A 50 9.22 -1.54 1.68
CA VAL A 50 7.93 -0.97 1.28
C VAL A 50 7.04 -2.01 0.59
N GLN A 51 7.62 -2.84 -0.29
CA GLN A 51 6.86 -3.83 -1.04
C GLN A 51 6.35 -4.96 -0.14
N ALA A 52 7.18 -5.44 0.79
CA ALA A 52 6.75 -6.44 1.77
C ALA A 52 5.57 -5.93 2.62
N GLY A 53 5.65 -4.70 3.14
CA GLY A 53 4.55 -4.11 3.88
C GLY A 53 3.29 -3.88 3.03
N PHE A 54 3.45 -3.55 1.75
CA PHE A 54 2.31 -3.47 0.82
C PHE A 54 1.66 -4.84 0.60
N ASP A 55 2.45 -5.87 0.32
CA ASP A 55 1.94 -7.22 0.05
C ASP A 55 1.20 -7.78 1.28
N GLU A 56 1.70 -7.51 2.49
CA GLU A 56 1.04 -7.84 3.76
C GLU A 56 -0.27 -7.06 3.96
N GLY A 57 -0.28 -5.75 3.67
CA GLY A 57 -1.45 -4.89 3.85
C GLY A 57 -2.49 -4.99 2.74
N TYR A 58 -2.12 -5.41 1.53
CA TYR A 58 -2.97 -5.40 0.35
C TYR A 58 -4.20 -6.28 0.52
N GLY A 59 -4.01 -7.51 1.02
CA GLY A 59 -5.11 -8.45 1.25
C GLY A 59 -6.15 -7.90 2.23
N LEU A 60 -5.69 -7.34 3.35
CA LEU A 60 -6.55 -6.71 4.35
C LEU A 60 -7.26 -5.48 3.79
N GLY A 61 -6.53 -4.62 3.08
CA GLY A 61 -7.09 -3.45 2.40
C GLY A 61 -8.15 -3.82 1.36
N ALA A 62 -7.96 -4.92 0.62
CA ALA A 62 -8.92 -5.43 -0.34
C ALA A 62 -10.21 -5.90 0.35
N MET A 63 -10.13 -6.65 1.45
CA MET A 63 -11.30 -7.10 2.21
C MET A 63 -12.07 -5.92 2.81
N LEU A 64 -11.36 -4.94 3.36
CA LEU A 64 -11.95 -3.73 3.91
C LEU A 64 -12.62 -2.89 2.82
N GLY A 65 -11.95 -2.72 1.68
CA GLY A 65 -12.47 -2.03 0.51
C GLY A 65 -13.71 -2.70 -0.07
N LEU A 66 -13.76 -4.04 -0.11
CA LEU A 66 -14.93 -4.80 -0.56
C LEU A 66 -16.13 -4.56 0.36
N LYS A 67 -15.95 -4.68 1.68
CA LYS A 67 -17.02 -4.44 2.66
C LYS A 67 -17.54 -3.01 2.60
N ILE A 68 -16.65 -2.02 2.61
CA ILE A 68 -17.01 -0.61 2.51
C ILE A 68 -17.71 -0.31 1.18
N GLY A 69 -17.18 -0.85 0.07
CA GLY A 69 -17.77 -0.71 -1.25
C GLY A 69 -19.19 -1.25 -1.32
N ARG A 70 -19.45 -2.42 -0.71
CA ARG A 70 -20.79 -3.00 -0.60
C ARG A 70 -21.74 -2.07 0.17
N ILE A 71 -21.34 -1.61 1.36
CA ILE A 71 -22.12 -0.69 2.18
C ILE A 71 -22.49 0.57 1.39
N LEU A 72 -21.49 1.26 0.82
CA LEU A 72 -21.69 2.50 0.10
C LEU A 72 -22.53 2.29 -1.17
N GLY A 73 -22.32 1.17 -1.87
CA GLY A 73 -23.07 0.80 -3.06
C GLY A 73 -24.56 0.59 -2.77
N VAL A 74 -24.89 -0.13 -1.70
CA VAL A 74 -26.28 -0.36 -1.29
C VAL A 74 -26.95 0.95 -0.87
N LEU A 75 -26.31 1.74 0.00
CA LEU A 75 -26.87 3.02 0.45
C LEU A 75 -27.04 4.01 -0.71
N GLU A 76 -26.10 4.07 -1.65
CA GLU A 76 -26.23 4.91 -2.84
C GLU A 76 -27.32 4.41 -3.79
N GLY A 77 -27.50 3.09 -3.92
CA GLY A 77 -28.61 2.50 -4.67
C GLY A 77 -29.96 2.93 -4.09
N ILE A 78 -30.13 2.81 -2.77
CA ILE A 78 -31.32 3.27 -2.06
C ILE A 78 -31.52 4.77 -2.27
N PHE A 79 -30.48 5.58 -2.09
CA PHE A 79 -30.55 7.02 -2.29
C PHE A 79 -31.04 7.40 -3.68
N LYS A 80 -30.49 6.78 -4.73
CA LYS A 80 -30.91 7.04 -6.11
C LYS A 80 -32.34 6.58 -6.37
N ALA A 81 -32.75 5.44 -5.84
CA ALA A 81 -34.12 4.95 -5.95
C ALA A 81 -35.12 5.93 -5.30
N VAL A 82 -34.84 6.38 -4.07
CA VAL A 82 -35.68 7.34 -3.34
C VAL A 82 -35.69 8.71 -4.03
N LEU A 83 -34.56 9.15 -4.58
CA LEU A 83 -34.49 10.41 -5.31
C LEU A 83 -35.35 10.38 -6.59
N SER A 84 -35.44 9.22 -7.24
CA SER A 84 -36.26 9.02 -8.44
C SER A 84 -37.77 8.94 -8.17
N ALA A 85 -38.18 8.75 -6.91
CA ALA A 85 -39.59 8.76 -6.54
C ALA A 85 -40.18 10.18 -6.63
N GLU A 86 -41.37 10.28 -7.21
CA GLU A 86 -42.14 11.52 -7.33
C GLU A 86 -43.18 11.64 -6.20
N GLY A 87 -43.43 12.87 -5.72
CA GLY A 87 -44.41 13.15 -4.67
C GLY A 87 -43.80 13.80 -3.42
N GLU A 88 -44.54 14.74 -2.83
CA GLU A 88 -44.10 15.48 -1.62
C GLU A 88 -43.93 14.56 -0.39
N GLU A 89 -44.60 13.41 -0.36
CA GLU A 89 -44.45 12.40 0.69
C GLU A 89 -43.02 11.84 0.78
N TRP A 90 -42.27 11.87 -0.33
CA TRP A 90 -40.89 11.37 -0.39
C TRP A 90 -39.85 12.41 0.02
N GLU A 91 -40.20 13.69 0.16
CA GLU A 91 -39.24 14.75 0.54
C GLU A 91 -38.56 14.49 1.89
N GLY A 92 -39.32 13.97 2.86
CA GLY A 92 -38.78 13.58 4.17
C GLY A 92 -37.76 12.46 4.04
N GLU A 93 -38.07 11.46 3.21
CA GLU A 93 -37.24 10.28 3.02
C GLU A 93 -36.00 10.58 2.18
N LYS A 94 -36.13 11.42 1.14
CA LYS A 94 -35.01 11.95 0.34
C LYS A 94 -33.97 12.61 1.24
N ARG A 95 -34.41 13.54 2.10
CA ARG A 95 -33.51 14.22 3.06
C ARG A 95 -32.85 13.23 4.02
N ARG A 96 -33.61 12.25 4.53
CA ARG A 96 -33.06 11.25 5.46
C ARG A 96 -31.98 10.41 4.80
N VAL A 97 -32.28 9.82 3.65
CA VAL A 97 -31.35 8.94 2.94
C VAL A 97 -30.13 9.71 2.41
N GLU A 98 -30.31 10.99 2.03
CA GLU A 98 -29.20 11.89 1.71
C GLU A 98 -28.24 12.05 2.89
N VAL A 99 -28.77 12.33 4.09
CA VAL A 99 -27.96 12.45 5.32
C VAL A 99 -27.24 11.14 5.63
N VAL A 100 -27.96 10.01 5.65
CA VAL A 100 -27.36 8.69 5.94
C VAL A 100 -26.25 8.36 4.95
N SER A 101 -26.49 8.56 3.65
CA SER A 101 -25.50 8.28 2.60
C SER A 101 -24.30 9.23 2.67
N GLY A 102 -24.54 10.51 3.00
CA GLY A 102 -23.48 11.51 3.18
C GLY A 102 -22.59 11.20 4.39
N GLU A 103 -23.19 10.81 5.52
CA GLU A 103 -22.47 10.39 6.72
C GLU A 103 -21.66 9.11 6.47
N ALA A 104 -22.23 8.12 5.77
CA ALA A 104 -21.53 6.90 5.40
C ALA A 104 -20.28 7.20 4.58
N LYS A 105 -20.39 8.05 3.55
CA LYS A 105 -19.25 8.46 2.71
C LYS A 105 -18.17 9.19 3.50
N LYS A 106 -18.56 10.00 4.49
CA LYS A 106 -17.63 10.75 5.33
C LYS A 106 -16.91 9.86 6.34
N GLU A 107 -17.63 8.94 6.98
CA GLU A 107 -17.06 8.06 8.01
C GLU A 107 -16.28 6.88 7.40
N LEU A 108 -16.75 6.31 6.30
CA LEU A 108 -16.06 5.21 5.61
C LEU A 108 -15.00 5.69 4.61
N GLY A 109 -14.69 6.99 4.61
CA GLY A 109 -13.58 7.53 3.85
C GLY A 109 -12.23 6.98 4.34
N THR A 110 -11.27 6.85 3.43
CA THR A 110 -9.94 6.27 3.70
C THR A 110 -9.23 6.96 4.88
N GLU A 111 -9.36 8.27 5.03
CA GLU A 111 -8.79 9.04 6.14
C GLU A 111 -9.27 8.58 7.52
N ARG A 112 -10.53 8.14 7.61
CA ARG A 112 -11.17 7.74 8.88
C ARG A 112 -11.00 6.25 9.13
N VAL A 113 -11.13 5.44 8.08
CA VAL A 113 -10.95 3.99 8.13
C VAL A 113 -9.51 3.63 8.47
N PHE A 114 -8.53 4.31 7.87
CA PHE A 114 -7.11 4.08 8.16
C PHE A 114 -6.54 5.08 9.19
N ALA A 115 -7.41 5.67 10.02
CA ALA A 115 -6.97 6.60 11.05
C ALA A 115 -6.11 5.89 12.12
N ARG A 116 -5.19 6.63 12.73
CA ARG A 116 -4.34 6.17 13.86
C ARG A 116 -5.13 5.76 15.11
N GLU A 117 -6.43 6.07 15.14
CA GLU A 117 -7.37 5.58 16.14
C GLU A 117 -7.53 4.05 16.05
N TRP A 118 -7.57 3.50 14.84
CA TRP A 118 -7.81 2.08 14.57
C TRP A 118 -6.54 1.30 14.22
N TRP A 119 -5.48 1.99 13.78
CA TRP A 119 -4.24 1.37 13.30
C TRP A 119 -3.00 1.90 14.02
N GLY A 120 -2.08 1.00 14.33
CA GLY A 120 -0.74 1.30 14.83
C GLY A 120 0.21 1.84 13.77
N GLU A 121 1.35 2.39 14.21
CA GLU A 121 2.41 2.86 13.29
C GLU A 121 3.11 1.69 12.57
N ASP A 122 2.96 0.49 13.12
CA ASP A 122 3.39 -0.80 12.61
C ASP A 122 2.36 -1.46 11.66
N GLY A 123 1.19 -0.83 11.45
CA GLY A 123 0.13 -1.37 10.59
C GLY A 123 -0.77 -2.40 11.26
N VAL A 124 -0.58 -2.66 12.56
CA VAL A 124 -1.42 -3.60 13.33
C VAL A 124 -2.70 -2.89 13.79
N TRP A 125 -3.84 -3.59 13.73
CA TRP A 125 -5.12 -3.08 14.20
C TRP A 125 -5.14 -2.90 15.74
N ARG A 126 -5.95 -1.96 16.22
CA ARG A 126 -6.08 -1.59 17.65
C ARG A 126 -7.43 -1.93 18.26
N PHE A 127 -8.29 -2.60 17.52
CA PHE A 127 -9.64 -2.99 17.92
C PHE A 127 -9.72 -4.51 18.15
N GLU A 128 -10.70 -4.94 18.92
CA GLU A 128 -10.91 -6.36 19.23
C GLU A 128 -11.42 -7.12 18.02
N VAL A 129 -10.71 -8.18 17.61
CA VAL A 129 -11.12 -9.09 16.54
C VAL A 129 -11.60 -10.42 17.14
N PRO A 130 -12.78 -10.93 16.76
CA PRO A 130 -13.25 -12.24 17.20
C PRO A 130 -12.24 -13.34 16.88
N GLY A 131 -11.96 -14.22 17.85
CA GLY A 131 -10.99 -15.33 17.70
C GLY A 131 -9.54 -14.97 18.03
N GLU A 132 -9.22 -13.68 18.19
CA GLU A 132 -7.90 -13.23 18.64
C GLU A 132 -7.65 -13.69 20.09
N GLY A 133 -6.67 -14.56 20.30
CA GLY A 133 -6.31 -15.11 21.62
C GLY A 133 -6.97 -16.46 21.98
N GLU A 134 -7.90 -16.96 21.15
CA GLU A 134 -8.57 -18.26 21.37
C GLU A 134 -7.89 -19.43 20.62
N GLY A 135 -6.73 -19.19 20.01
CA GLY A 135 -6.02 -20.18 19.19
C GLY A 135 -6.66 -20.44 17.83
N ILE A 136 -7.63 -19.61 17.43
CA ILE A 136 -8.24 -19.59 16.11
C ILE A 136 -7.37 -18.74 15.19
N GLU A 137 -7.16 -19.21 13.96
CA GLU A 137 -6.47 -18.44 12.93
C GLU A 137 -7.37 -17.28 12.48
N VAL A 138 -6.96 -16.06 12.80
CA VAL A 138 -7.69 -14.83 12.42
C VAL A 138 -7.44 -14.55 10.94
N VAL A 139 -8.51 -14.50 10.14
CA VAL A 139 -8.43 -14.18 8.71
C VAL A 139 -8.68 -12.69 8.50
N PHE A 140 -8.18 -12.12 7.39
CA PHE A 140 -8.41 -10.71 7.04
C PHE A 140 -9.90 -10.33 6.94
N GLU A 141 -10.77 -11.29 6.63
CA GLU A 141 -12.22 -11.08 6.63
C GLU A 141 -12.75 -10.74 8.04
N ASP A 142 -12.26 -11.46 9.06
CA ASP A 142 -12.63 -11.25 10.46
C ASP A 142 -12.17 -9.88 10.94
N VAL A 143 -10.93 -9.51 10.61
CA VAL A 143 -10.36 -8.20 10.94
C VAL A 143 -11.16 -7.08 10.27
N ALA A 144 -11.48 -7.22 8.98
CA ALA A 144 -12.22 -6.21 8.24
C ALA A 144 -13.67 -6.06 8.78
N GLY A 145 -14.32 -7.17 9.16
CA GLY A 145 -15.66 -7.16 9.77
C GLY A 145 -15.66 -6.65 11.22
N ALA A 146 -14.57 -6.82 11.95
CA ALA A 146 -14.41 -6.31 13.31
C ALA A 146 -14.16 -4.80 13.36
N HIS A 147 -13.74 -4.18 12.24
CA HIS A 147 -13.48 -2.75 12.18
C HIS A 147 -14.69 -1.93 12.66
N PRO A 148 -14.57 -1.07 13.70
CA PRO A 148 -15.73 -0.45 14.35
C PRO A 148 -16.63 0.38 13.44
N LEU A 149 -16.05 1.15 12.50
CA LEU A 149 -16.82 1.88 11.50
C LEU A 149 -17.55 0.95 10.52
N VAL A 150 -16.88 -0.11 10.04
CA VAL A 150 -17.49 -1.09 9.13
C VAL A 150 -18.66 -1.77 9.83
N LYS A 151 -18.45 -2.28 11.05
CA LYS A 151 -19.50 -2.92 11.86
C LYS A 151 -20.70 -2.00 12.12
N LYS A 152 -20.45 -0.73 12.46
CA LYS A 152 -21.50 0.28 12.63
C LYS A 152 -22.33 0.42 11.36
N TRP A 153 -21.67 0.61 10.23
CA TRP A 153 -22.35 0.88 8.97
C TRP A 153 -22.94 -0.36 8.31
N GLU A 154 -22.38 -1.56 8.52
CA GLU A 154 -23.02 -2.83 8.16
C GLU A 154 -24.38 -2.95 8.86
N ALA A 155 -24.46 -2.65 10.16
CA ALA A 155 -25.73 -2.68 10.90
C ALA A 155 -26.74 -1.64 10.38
N VAL A 156 -26.29 -0.40 10.10
CA VAL A 156 -27.17 0.63 9.51
C VAL A 156 -27.68 0.20 8.13
N THR A 157 -26.80 -0.35 7.28
CA THR A 157 -27.19 -0.84 5.96
C THR A 157 -28.16 -2.02 6.05
N GLU A 158 -27.98 -2.94 7.00
CA GLU A 158 -28.91 -4.05 7.21
C GLU A 158 -30.32 -3.55 7.60
N GLU A 159 -30.40 -2.54 8.46
CA GLU A 159 -31.67 -1.90 8.82
C GLU A 159 -32.32 -1.21 7.61
N GLU A 160 -31.54 -0.56 6.75
CA GLU A 160 -32.06 0.00 5.50
C GLU A 160 -32.56 -1.09 4.55
N VAL A 161 -31.78 -2.16 4.35
CA VAL A 161 -32.16 -3.29 3.51
C VAL A 161 -33.49 -3.90 3.96
N LYS A 162 -33.66 -4.10 5.28
CA LYS A 162 -34.92 -4.58 5.87
C LYS A 162 -36.06 -3.59 5.65
N ARG A 163 -35.81 -2.30 5.85
CA ARG A 163 -36.81 -1.24 5.68
C ARG A 163 -37.35 -1.17 4.26
N TRP A 164 -36.48 -1.35 3.27
CA TRP A 164 -36.83 -1.29 1.85
C TRP A 164 -37.21 -2.65 1.25
N GLY A 165 -37.09 -3.73 2.04
CA GLY A 165 -37.37 -5.09 1.58
C GLY A 165 -36.46 -5.52 0.42
N LEU A 166 -35.22 -5.06 0.40
CA LEU A 166 -34.28 -5.38 -0.68
C LEU A 166 -33.79 -6.82 -0.54
N ASP A 167 -33.90 -7.57 -1.63
CA ASP A 167 -33.28 -8.88 -1.74
C ASP A 167 -31.85 -8.74 -2.25
N LEU A 168 -30.89 -8.80 -1.32
CA LEU A 168 -29.47 -8.78 -1.66
C LEU A 168 -28.95 -10.13 -2.18
N GLY A 169 -29.70 -11.22 -2.02
CA GLY A 169 -29.31 -12.55 -2.50
C GLY A 169 -29.22 -12.61 -4.03
N ILE A 170 -29.92 -11.71 -4.72
CA ILE A 170 -29.80 -11.52 -6.18
C ILE A 170 -28.37 -11.09 -6.57
N MET A 171 -27.66 -10.39 -5.69
CA MET A 171 -26.29 -9.92 -5.94
C MET A 171 -25.23 -10.98 -5.63
N ASP A 172 -25.58 -12.00 -4.84
CA ASP A 172 -24.60 -12.98 -4.37
C ASP A 172 -24.22 -14.02 -5.44
N GLY A 173 -24.91 -14.04 -6.59
CA GLY A 173 -24.59 -14.85 -7.76
C GLY A 173 -24.64 -16.36 -7.46
N GLU A 174 -25.63 -17.07 -8.00
CA GLU A 174 -25.49 -18.53 -8.10
C GLU A 174 -24.20 -18.83 -8.88
N GLU A 175 -23.21 -19.41 -8.20
CA GLU A 175 -21.99 -19.97 -8.78
C GLU A 175 -22.31 -21.23 -9.60
#